data_AF-A0A399YEA7-F1
#
_entry.id   AF-A0A399YEA7-F1
#
_cell.length_a   1.000
_cell.length_b   1.000
_cell.length_c   1.000
_cell.angle_alpha   90.00
_cell.angle_beta   90.00
_cell.angle_gamma   90.00
#
_symmetry.space_group_name_H-M   'P 1'
#
loop_
_entity.id
_entity.type
_entity.pdbx_description
1 polymer ?
#
loop_
_entity_poly.entity_id
_entity_poly.type
_entity_poly.pdbx_seq_one_letter_code
_entity_poly.pdbx_strand_id
1 'polypeptide(L)'
;MIKAITKTFASLAGLVFMLLMIAQFIAYFNFSNMPSVIAVTLAGWLEQANIGAIPLLVGFIVVIMLLDIIIPGSMPKWAIFAPIFVPLFMRLGTAPQTVLAAYRIGDSPMNVITPLMVYLPFIITVMQRYQ
;
A
#
# COMPACT_ATOMS: atom_id res chain seq x y z
N MET A 1 6.82 7.41 33.86
CA MET A 1 7.30 7.32 32.46
C MET A 1 7.40 5.87 31.97
N ILE A 2 8.10 4.97 32.66
CA ILE A 2 8.25 3.55 32.24
C ILE A 2 6.91 2.85 32.00
N LYS A 3 5.93 2.96 32.92
CA LYS A 3 4.58 2.38 32.74
C LYS A 3 3.84 2.88 31.50
N ALA A 4 4.01 4.16 31.13
CA ALA A 4 3.39 4.72 29.93
C ALA A 4 4.02 4.14 28.67
N ILE A 5 5.35 4.04 28.64
CA ILE A 5 6.10 3.41 27.54
C ILE A 5 5.70 1.94 27.38
N THR A 6 5.63 1.18 28.49
CA THR A 6 5.22 -0.23 28.45
C THR A 6 3.80 -0.41 27.90
N LYS A 7 2.86 0.47 28.28
CA LYS A 7 1.49 0.44 27.76
C LYS A 7 1.44 0.71 26.25
N THR A 8 2.24 1.66 25.76
CA THR A 8 2.36 1.94 24.32
C THR A 8 2.94 0.73 23.57
N PHE A 9 4.03 0.15 24.05
CA PHE A 9 4.61 -1.05 23.43
C PHE A 9 3.65 -2.25 23.45
N ALA A 10 2.89 -2.44 24.53
CA ALA A 10 1.86 -3.48 24.60
C ALA A 10 0.75 -3.25 23.56
N SER A 11 0.33 -2.00 23.33
CA SER A 11 -0.66 -1.68 22.30
C SER A 11 -0.16 -1.91 20.87
N LEU A 12 1.15 -1.89 20.65
CA LEU A 12 1.79 -2.15 19.35
C LEU A 12 2.07 -3.64 19.10
N ALA A 13 1.93 -4.51 20.10
CA ALA A 13 2.27 -5.94 19.96
C ALA A 13 1.52 -6.62 18.80
N GLY A 14 0.24 -6.29 18.60
CA GLY A 14 -0.56 -6.80 17.47
C GLY A 14 -0.04 -6.33 16.11
N LEU A 15 0.40 -5.07 16.00
CA LEU A 15 1.03 -4.54 14.78
C LEU A 15 2.36 -5.24 14.51
N VAL A 16 3.19 -5.44 15.54
CA VAL A 16 4.48 -6.14 15.41
C VAL A 16 4.30 -7.56 14.90
N PHE A 17 3.31 -8.30 15.44
CA PHE A 17 3.02 -9.66 14.99
C PHE A 17 2.55 -9.70 13.54
N MET A 18 1.69 -8.77 13.13
CA MET A 18 1.24 -8.65 11.74
C MET A 18 2.40 -8.32 10.80
N LEU A 19 3.25 -7.35 11.16
CA LEU A 19 4.43 -6.99 10.38
C LEU A 19 5.42 -8.15 10.27
N LEU A 20 5.57 -8.95 11.32
CA LEU A 20 6.39 -10.17 11.28
C LEU A 20 5.83 -11.16 10.25
N MET A 21 4.52 -11.40 10.26
CA MET A 21 3.87 -12.31 9.30
C MET A 21 4.03 -11.83 7.86
N ILE A 22 3.87 -10.52 7.62
CA ILE A 22 4.10 -9.90 6.30
C ILE A 22 5.56 -10.03 5.89
N ALA A 23 6.51 -9.82 6.80
CA ALA A 23 7.93 -9.96 6.52
C ALA A 23 8.29 -11.41 6.11
N GLN A 24 7.72 -12.41 6.78
CA GLN A 24 7.90 -13.81 6.38
C GLN A 24 7.30 -14.08 5.00
N PHE A 25 6.09 -13.58 4.72
CA PHE A 25 5.50 -13.68 3.39
C PHE A 25 6.39 -13.05 2.31
N ILE A 26 6.89 -11.83 2.53
CA ILE A 26 7.80 -11.14 1.60
C ILE A 26 9.09 -11.94 1.40
N ALA A 27 9.63 -12.56 2.45
CA ALA A 27 10.83 -13.40 2.35
C ALA A 27 10.59 -14.62 1.44
N TYR A 28 9.48 -15.35 1.63
CA TYR A 28 9.11 -16.47 0.75
C TYR A 28 8.76 -16.03 -0.67
N PHE A 29 8.11 -14.87 -0.80
CA PHE A 29 7.73 -14.29 -2.08
C PHE A 29 8.96 -13.85 -2.89
N ASN A 30 9.96 -13.27 -2.23
CA ASN A 30 11.26 -12.96 -2.85
C ASN A 30 12.06 -14.22 -3.18
N PHE A 31 12.08 -15.21 -2.28
CA PHE A 31 12.76 -16.49 -2.52
C PHE A 31 12.22 -17.22 -3.76
N SER A 32 10.91 -17.14 -4.01
CA SER A 32 10.26 -17.73 -5.19
C SER A 32 10.41 -16.89 -6.47
N ASN A 33 11.06 -15.72 -6.43
CA ASN A 33 11.19 -14.77 -7.54
C ASN A 33 9.86 -14.36 -8.20
N MET A 34 8.72 -14.63 -7.57
CA MET A 34 7.40 -14.20 -8.06
C MET A 34 7.29 -12.70 -8.33
N PRO A 35 7.83 -11.78 -7.49
CA PRO A 35 7.73 -10.35 -7.77
C PRO A 35 8.41 -9.97 -9.09
N SER A 36 9.56 -10.60 -9.39
CA SER A 36 10.28 -10.37 -10.65
C SER A 36 9.47 -10.88 -11.84
N VAL A 37 8.92 -12.10 -11.76
CA VAL A 37 8.10 -12.68 -12.84
C VAL A 37 6.87 -11.83 -13.14
N ILE A 38 6.16 -11.38 -12.08
CA ILE A 38 4.98 -10.51 -12.21
C ILE A 38 5.37 -9.15 -12.79
N ALA A 39 6.49 -8.58 -12.36
CA ALA A 39 7.00 -7.33 -12.92
C ALA A 39 7.34 -7.47 -14.41
N VAL A 40 7.94 -8.58 -14.85
CA VAL A 40 8.27 -8.77 -16.27
C VAL A 40 7.02 -8.96 -17.11
N THR A 41 6.03 -9.76 -16.66
CA THR A 41 4.79 -9.95 -17.42
C THR A 41 3.98 -8.66 -17.51
N LEU A 42 3.87 -7.89 -16.43
CA LEU A 42 3.24 -6.57 -16.46
C LEU A 42 4.00 -5.62 -17.40
N ALA A 43 5.33 -5.55 -17.30
CA ALA A 43 6.15 -4.73 -18.20
C ALA A 43 5.90 -5.08 -19.67
N GLY A 44 5.85 -6.37 -20.03
CA GLY A 44 5.59 -6.81 -21.39
C GLY A 44 4.21 -6.38 -21.92
N TRP A 45 3.17 -6.41 -21.08
CA TRP A 45 1.85 -5.89 -21.43
C TRP A 45 1.86 -4.37 -21.62
N LEU A 46 2.60 -3.65 -20.76
CA LEU A 46 2.69 -2.19 -20.78
C LEU A 46 3.56 -1.68 -21.95
N GLU A 47 4.63 -2.39 -22.29
CA GLU A 47 5.49 -2.13 -23.46
C GLU A 47 4.73 -2.37 -24.78
N GLN A 48 3.93 -3.44 -24.87
CA GLN A 48 3.09 -3.69 -26.05
C GLN A 48 2.06 -2.59 -26.29
N ALA A 49 1.58 -1.94 -25.23
CA ALA A 49 0.63 -0.85 -25.33
C ALA A 49 1.29 0.51 -25.69
N ASN A 50 2.63 0.58 -25.79
CA ASN A 50 3.40 1.81 -26.07
C ASN A 50 3.02 2.98 -25.13
N ILE A 51 2.71 2.65 -23.88
CA ILE A 51 2.26 3.61 -22.88
C ILE A 51 3.51 4.27 -22.28
N GLY A 52 3.72 5.56 -22.55
CA GLY A 52 4.82 6.32 -21.95
C GLY A 52 4.77 6.34 -20.41
N ALA A 53 5.87 6.77 -19.77
CA ALA A 53 6.00 6.75 -18.30
C ALA A 53 4.90 7.50 -17.54
N ILE A 54 4.29 8.53 -18.14
CA ILE A 54 3.23 9.34 -17.52
C ILE A 54 1.89 8.57 -17.41
N PRO A 55 1.30 8.07 -18.50
CA PRO A 55 0.06 7.28 -18.41
C PRO A 55 0.21 5.99 -17.59
N LEU A 56 1.42 5.43 -17.55
CA LEU A 56 1.77 4.30 -16.68
C LEU A 56 1.59 4.63 -15.18
N LEU A 57 2.11 5.78 -14.75
CA LEU A 57 1.98 6.26 -13.37
C LEU A 57 0.52 6.55 -13.03
N VAL A 58 -0.24 7.14 -13.95
CA VAL A 58 -1.68 7.41 -13.75
C VAL A 58 -2.46 6.11 -13.59
N GLY A 59 -2.20 5.10 -14.44
CA GLY A 59 -2.83 3.78 -14.32
C GLY A 59 -2.52 3.10 -12.97
N PHE A 60 -1.28 3.22 -12.49
CA PHE A 60 -0.90 2.71 -11.17
C PHE A 60 -1.66 3.40 -10.03
N ILE A 61 -1.80 4.73 -10.06
CA ILE A 61 -2.59 5.47 -9.06
C ILE A 61 -4.04 4.97 -9.04
N VAL A 62 -4.65 4.73 -10.21
CA VAL A 62 -6.03 4.20 -10.32
C VAL A 62 -6.14 2.81 -9.72
N VAL A 63 -5.19 1.92 -10.00
CA VAL A 63 -5.17 0.56 -9.43
C VAL A 63 -5.05 0.60 -7.90
N ILE A 64 -4.22 1.48 -7.36
CA ILE A 64 -4.08 1.67 -5.91
C ILE A 64 -5.40 2.15 -5.30
N MET A 65 -6.03 3.17 -5.89
CA MET A 65 -7.32 3.68 -5.42
C MET A 65 -8.40 2.59 -5.41
N LEU A 66 -8.44 1.71 -6.43
CA LEU A 66 -9.39 0.58 -6.44
C LEU A 66 -9.06 -0.45 -5.35
N LEU A 67 -7.78 -0.76 -5.13
CA LEU A 67 -7.33 -1.66 -4.07
C LEU A 67 -7.61 -1.12 -2.66
N ASP A 68 -7.63 0.19 -2.47
CA ASP A 68 -7.96 0.84 -1.20
C ASP A 68 -9.40 0.66 -0.75
N ILE A 69 -10.33 0.39 -1.66
CA ILE A 69 -11.71 0.06 -1.30
C ILE A 69 -11.77 -1.31 -0.60
N ILE A 70 -10.93 -2.26 -1.02
CA ILE A 70 -10.95 -3.65 -0.56
C ILE A 70 -10.08 -3.83 0.68
N ILE A 71 -8.92 -3.17 0.73
CA ILE A 71 -7.92 -3.34 1.79
C ILE A 71 -7.65 -1.97 2.44
N PRO A 72 -8.20 -1.68 3.64
CA PRO A 72 -8.04 -0.37 4.29
C PRO A 72 -6.64 -0.10 4.88
N GLY A 73 -5.75 -1.10 4.86
CA GLY A 73 -4.43 -1.01 5.50
C GLY A 73 -3.35 -0.44 4.59
N SER A 74 -2.98 0.83 4.75
CA SER A 74 -1.97 1.51 3.92
C SER A 74 -0.53 0.98 4.09
N MET A 75 -0.11 0.67 5.32
CA MET A 75 1.24 0.18 5.61
C MET A 75 1.48 -1.29 5.23
N PRO A 76 0.60 -2.24 5.62
CA PRO A 76 0.70 -3.64 5.19
C PRO A 76 0.67 -3.81 3.68
N LYS A 77 -0.19 -3.04 3.00
CA LYS A 77 -0.36 -3.06 1.55
C LYS A 77 0.92 -2.66 0.84
N TRP A 78 1.49 -1.51 1.18
CA TRP A 78 2.74 -1.06 0.57
C TRP A 78 3.85 -2.09 0.74
N ALA A 79 3.97 -2.71 1.92
CA ALA A 79 5.01 -3.70 2.18
C ALA A 79 4.93 -4.91 1.22
N ILE A 80 3.72 -5.33 0.83
CA ILE A 80 3.49 -6.43 -0.12
C ILE A 80 3.71 -5.98 -1.57
N PHE A 81 3.30 -4.76 -1.91
CA PHE A 81 3.32 -4.26 -3.30
C PHE A 81 4.65 -3.64 -3.72
N ALA A 82 5.40 -3.04 -2.79
CA ALA A 82 6.73 -2.46 -3.04
C ALA A 82 7.67 -3.42 -3.79
N PRO A 83 7.87 -4.69 -3.38
CA PRO A 83 8.78 -5.60 -4.08
C PRO A 83 8.33 -5.95 -5.52
N ILE A 84 7.07 -5.74 -5.89
CA ILE A 84 6.56 -5.99 -7.26
C ILE A 84 6.70 -4.71 -8.10
N PHE A 85 6.17 -3.59 -7.61
CA PHE A 85 6.05 -2.36 -8.39
C PHE A 85 7.37 -1.58 -8.49
N VAL A 86 8.20 -1.57 -7.45
CA VAL A 86 9.49 -0.87 -7.50
C VAL A 86 10.39 -1.40 -8.64
N PRO A 87 10.65 -2.71 -8.78
CA PRO A 87 11.45 -3.21 -9.89
C PRO A 87 10.77 -3.07 -11.25
N LEU A 88 9.44 -3.18 -11.33
CA LEU A 88 8.67 -2.94 -12.56
C LEU A 88 8.95 -1.53 -13.13
N PHE A 89 8.76 -0.51 -12.30
CA PHE A 89 8.94 0.89 -12.72
C PHE A 89 10.40 1.26 -12.94
N MET A 90 11.34 0.65 -12.20
CA MET A 90 12.78 0.82 -12.48
C MET A 90 13.16 0.30 -13.87
N ARG A 91 12.59 -0.82 -14.31
CA ARG A 91 12.79 -1.33 -15.68
C ARG A 91 12.22 -0.40 -16.75
N LEU A 92 11.09 0.24 -16.45
CA LEU A 92 10.43 1.22 -17.31
C LEU A 92 11.08 2.62 -17.25
N GLY A 93 12.26 2.76 -16.63
CA GLY A 93 13.04 4.00 -16.56
C GLY A 93 12.53 5.02 -15.54
N THR A 94 11.61 4.65 -14.66
CA THR A 94 11.03 5.55 -13.64
C THR A 94 11.73 5.35 -12.30
N ALA A 95 12.10 6.47 -11.64
CA ALA A 95 12.79 6.41 -10.36
C ALA A 95 11.87 5.83 -9.25
N PRO A 96 12.39 5.02 -8.31
CA PRO A 96 11.60 4.44 -7.20
C PRO A 96 10.85 5.47 -6.35
N GLN A 97 11.43 6.65 -6.18
CA GLN A 97 10.82 7.78 -5.46
C GLN A 97 9.50 8.23 -6.08
N THR A 98 9.38 8.18 -7.42
CA THR A 98 8.17 8.54 -8.15
C THR A 98 7.07 7.51 -7.92
N VAL A 99 7.42 6.23 -7.84
CA VAL A 99 6.48 5.13 -7.53
C VAL A 99 5.95 5.27 -6.11
N LEU A 100 6.83 5.56 -5.14
CA LEU A 100 6.42 5.80 -3.77
C LEU A 100 5.51 7.04 -3.67
N ALA A 101 5.85 8.11 -4.38
CA ALA A 101 5.02 9.32 -4.41
C ALA A 101 3.64 9.04 -5.03
N ALA A 102 3.59 8.33 -6.16
CA ALA A 102 2.34 7.91 -6.79
C ALA A 102 1.51 7.01 -5.87
N TYR A 103 2.13 6.08 -5.15
CA TYR A 103 1.46 5.25 -4.16
C TYR A 103 0.83 6.09 -3.04
N ARG A 104 1.57 7.04 -2.48
CA ARG A 104 1.06 7.93 -1.44
C ARG A 104 -0.07 8.83 -1.94
N ILE A 105 0.01 9.30 -3.18
CA ILE A 105 -1.04 10.11 -3.81
C ILE A 105 -2.32 9.29 -4.02
N GLY A 106 -2.21 8.00 -4.36
CA GLY A 106 -3.37 7.10 -4.51
C GLY A 106 -4.00 6.70 -3.17
N ASP A 107 -3.18 6.33 -2.18
CA ASP A 107 -3.60 5.83 -0.87
C ASP A 107 -4.27 6.92 0.01
N SER A 108 -3.80 8.16 -0.09
CA SER A 108 -4.27 9.27 0.76
C SER A 108 -5.76 9.63 0.59
N PRO A 109 -6.29 9.91 -0.62
CA PRO A 109 -7.69 10.29 -0.80
C PRO A 109 -8.64 9.13 -0.48
N MET A 110 -8.24 7.90 -0.77
CA MET A 110 -9.14 6.76 -0.60
C MET A 110 -9.34 6.40 0.87
N ASN A 111 -8.30 6.53 1.72
CA ASN A 111 -8.43 6.37 3.17
C ASN A 111 -9.48 7.29 3.82
N VAL A 112 -9.85 8.40 3.18
CA VAL A 112 -10.91 9.33 3.65
C VAL A 112 -12.30 8.89 3.18
N ILE A 113 -12.39 8.26 2.02
CA ILE A 113 -13.65 7.88 1.37
C ILE A 113 -14.11 6.49 1.86
N THR A 114 -13.19 5.59 2.19
CA THR A 114 -13.56 4.20 2.49
C THR A 114 -14.36 4.10 3.80
N PRO A 115 -15.60 3.54 3.78
CA PRO A 115 -16.46 3.40 4.96
C PRO A 115 -15.90 2.46 6.05
N LEU A 116 -14.78 1.78 5.76
CA LEU A 116 -14.03 0.90 6.65
C LEU A 116 -13.09 1.67 7.60
N MET A 117 -13.08 3.00 7.57
CA MET A 117 -12.27 3.80 8.48
C MET A 117 -12.75 3.60 9.93
N VAL A 118 -11.84 3.14 10.81
CA VAL A 118 -12.13 2.82 12.22
C VAL A 118 -12.72 4.02 13.00
N TYR A 119 -12.48 5.25 12.51
CA TYR A 119 -12.97 6.49 13.12
C TYR A 119 -14.36 6.91 12.64
N LEU A 120 -14.90 6.31 11.57
CA LEU A 120 -16.20 6.68 11.02
C LEU A 120 -17.36 6.51 12.03
N PRO A 121 -17.44 5.43 12.83
CA PRO A 121 -18.42 5.33 13.91
C PRO A 121 -18.27 6.44 14.94
N PHE A 122 -17.04 6.78 15.33
CA PHE A 122 -16.77 7.85 16.29
C PHE A 122 -17.20 9.22 15.75
N ILE A 123 -16.91 9.52 14.48
CA ILE A 123 -17.33 10.77 13.81
C ILE A 123 -18.85 10.88 13.78
N ILE A 124 -19.56 9.79 13.43
CA ILE A 124 -21.02 9.75 13.44
C ILE A 124 -21.56 9.99 14.86
N THR A 125 -20.93 9.42 15.89
CA THR A 125 -21.36 9.60 17.28
C THR A 125 -21.16 11.05 17.75
N VAL A 126 -20.07 11.71 17.33
CA VAL A 126 -19.84 13.14 17.61
C VAL A 126 -20.85 14.00 16.85
N MET A 127 -21.12 13.71 15.57
CA MET A 127 -22.13 14.45 14.79
C MET A 127 -23.55 14.31 15.38
N GLN A 128 -23.95 13.12 15.81
CA GLN A 128 -25.25 12.89 16.46
C GLN A 128 -25.38 13.62 17.80
N ARG A 129 -24.25 13.94 18.46
CA ARG A 129 -24.23 14.72 19.72
C ARG A 129 -24.41 16.23 19.51
N TYR A 130 -24.21 16.71 18.28
CA TYR A 130 -24.39 18.10 17.87
C TYR A 130 -25.64 18.30 16.98
N GLN A 131 -26.49 17.27 16.80
CA GLN A 131 -27.90 17.43 16.45
C GLN A 131 -28.71 17.77 17.70
#